data_AF-K2DTY8-F1
#
_entry.id   AF-K2DTY8-F1
#
_cell.length_a   1.000
_cell.length_b   1.000
_cell.length_c   1.000
_cell.angle_alpha   90.00
_cell.angle_beta   90.00
_cell.angle_gamma   90.00
#
_symmetry.space_group_name_H-M   'P 1'
#
loop_
_entity.id
_entity.type
_entity.pdbx_description
1 polymer ?
#
loop_
_entity_poly.entity_id
_entity_poly.type
_entity_poly.pdbx_seq_one_letter_code
_entity_poly.pdbx_strand_id
1 'polypeptide(L)'
;MQTDRETALVIVTYKGNSISRRVSKVTFNPRYRKEIFKQLTTTDYELEATYLDDLDAKTNYSIVIDMDALDSYIRHTKAALLKSPNIKYTEKLYRNLSAANHVKQRAERQEDGSYALKEYWEQIDSGRVHGQGLSLQRLSKEVRHAALGRCVKIDFKASSYAILASLALAIDPSLKVQAIKDYIKHRTAIRQRLAKKIGISEEWMKTIFTAMGFGADVKDNPFSSIRKMLGQEKFNRLVANDEFGRIKDALDDVRQTILKAKAFAGDDVEIGDYKYNATDPKTGRRRTRNQKLAWIYQACERTALDVVIDKMPQGYQMLLPVHDCLYIRQELPAEVAKDLKVEIRGLFELLDFEQEDVIPIHAAEDHHKYSGPDKEEEEAHRSRMLDAECQSAGYKPFLAQISANAPRTVIPDAETEEEYEARRRRRFLLDLEIHRRNGRASDSDE
;
A
#
# COMPACT_ATOMS: atom_id res chain seq x y z
N MET A 1 -30.14 11.57 3.52
CA MET A 1 -28.88 12.19 3.05
C MET A 1 -29.23 13.26 2.06
N GLN A 2 -28.77 14.50 2.27
CA GLN A 2 -28.98 15.60 1.33
C GLN A 2 -28.39 15.23 -0.03
N THR A 3 -29.20 15.32 -1.09
CA THR A 3 -28.84 15.01 -2.48
C THR A 3 -28.23 16.20 -3.21
N ASP A 4 -28.32 17.39 -2.62
CA ASP A 4 -27.82 18.61 -3.21
C ASP A 4 -26.29 18.69 -3.08
N ARG A 5 -25.61 18.62 -4.23
CA ARG A 5 -24.15 18.67 -4.32
C ARG A 5 -23.58 20.03 -3.95
N GLU A 6 -24.38 21.09 -3.98
CA GLU A 6 -23.90 22.44 -3.67
C GLU A 6 -23.87 22.73 -2.18
N THR A 7 -24.74 22.08 -1.41
CA THR A 7 -24.95 22.39 0.01
C THR A 7 -24.66 21.24 0.97
N ALA A 8 -24.65 19.99 0.50
CA ALA A 8 -24.38 18.84 1.37
C ALA A 8 -22.91 18.80 1.81
N LEU A 9 -22.65 18.55 3.10
CA LEU A 9 -21.28 18.31 3.61
C LEU A 9 -20.71 16.95 3.17
N VAL A 10 -21.58 15.98 2.92
CA VAL A 10 -21.24 14.60 2.53
C VAL A 10 -21.99 14.24 1.26
N ILE A 11 -21.24 13.84 0.24
CA ILE A 11 -21.76 13.41 -1.06
C ILE A 11 -21.75 11.89 -1.14
N VAL A 12 -22.88 11.30 -1.53
CA VAL A 12 -22.94 9.88 -1.90
C VAL A 12 -22.31 9.71 -3.28
N THR A 13 -21.12 9.13 -3.34
CA THR A 13 -20.45 8.78 -4.60
C THR A 13 -20.96 7.47 -5.20
N TYR A 14 -21.49 6.59 -4.34
CA TYR A 14 -22.13 5.35 -4.75
C TYR A 14 -23.22 5.01 -3.73
N LYS A 15 -24.46 4.82 -4.19
CA LYS A 15 -25.55 4.39 -3.32
C LYS A 15 -25.48 2.87 -3.18
N GLY A 16 -25.37 2.40 -1.95
CA GLY A 16 -25.40 0.99 -1.61
C GLY A 16 -26.74 0.35 -1.98
N ASN A 17 -26.74 -0.97 -2.11
CA ASN A 17 -27.92 -1.77 -2.41
C ASN A 17 -28.00 -2.93 -1.42
N SER A 18 -29.10 -2.99 -0.66
CA SER A 18 -29.41 -4.00 0.35
C SER A 18 -29.38 -5.43 -0.20
N ILE A 19 -29.75 -5.63 -1.46
CA ILE A 19 -29.72 -6.93 -2.14
C ILE A 19 -28.26 -7.42 -2.33
N SER A 20 -27.33 -6.49 -2.56
CA SER A 20 -25.90 -6.80 -2.75
C SER A 20 -25.06 -6.68 -1.49
N ARG A 21 -25.66 -6.28 -0.36
CA ARG A 21 -24.98 -5.91 0.89
C ARG A 21 -23.83 -4.90 0.73
N ARG A 22 -23.80 -4.16 -0.38
CA ARG A 22 -22.78 -3.13 -0.62
C ARG A 22 -23.18 -1.87 0.11
N VAL A 23 -22.30 -1.41 1.01
CA VAL A 23 -22.44 -0.13 1.71
C VAL A 23 -22.29 1.04 0.74
N SER A 24 -23.04 2.11 0.99
CA SER A 24 -22.91 3.36 0.24
C SER A 24 -21.50 3.92 0.41
N LYS A 25 -20.88 4.34 -0.69
CA LYS A 25 -19.62 5.07 -0.65
C LYS A 25 -19.92 6.55 -0.56
N VAL A 26 -19.48 7.17 0.51
CA VAL A 26 -19.63 8.60 0.74
C VAL A 26 -18.27 9.30 0.71
N THR A 27 -18.26 10.55 0.30
CA THR A 27 -17.07 11.41 0.35
C THR A 27 -17.47 12.77 0.89
N PHE A 28 -16.58 13.46 1.59
CA PHE A 28 -16.82 14.86 1.90
C PHE A 28 -16.98 15.69 0.63
N ASN A 29 -17.89 16.65 0.67
CA ASN A 29 -18.05 17.59 -0.41
C ASN A 29 -16.74 18.37 -0.60
N PRO A 30 -16.12 18.34 -1.78
CA PRO A 30 -14.88 19.08 -2.07
C PRO A 30 -14.96 20.56 -1.67
N ARG A 31 -16.13 21.18 -1.79
CA ARG A 31 -16.39 22.59 -1.48
C ARG A 31 -16.16 22.93 -0.01
N TYR A 32 -16.61 22.07 0.90
CA TYR A 32 -16.53 22.27 2.36
C TYR A 32 -15.41 21.46 2.99
N ARG A 33 -14.59 20.78 2.17
CA ARG A 33 -13.68 19.73 2.62
C ARG A 33 -12.63 20.27 3.58
N LYS A 34 -12.12 21.48 3.33
CA LYS A 34 -11.11 22.14 4.17
C LYS A 34 -11.66 22.48 5.55
N GLU A 35 -12.88 23.02 5.60
CA GLU A 35 -13.59 23.42 6.81
C GLU A 35 -13.99 22.19 7.64
N ILE A 36 -14.50 21.15 6.97
CA ILE A 36 -14.84 19.86 7.60
C ILE A 36 -13.59 19.24 8.23
N PHE A 37 -12.47 19.14 7.48
CA PHE A 37 -11.24 18.58 8.04
C PHE A 37 -10.69 19.42 9.19
N LYS A 38 -10.76 20.75 9.11
CA LYS A 38 -10.38 21.63 10.21
C LYS A 38 -11.19 21.31 11.48
N GLN A 39 -12.52 21.25 11.37
CA GLN A 39 -13.42 20.93 12.48
C GLN A 39 -13.20 19.52 13.05
N LEU A 40 -13.02 18.51 12.19
CA LEU A 40 -12.71 17.13 12.58
C LEU A 40 -11.40 16.98 13.38
N THR A 41 -10.52 17.99 13.34
CA THR A 41 -9.26 17.98 14.10
C THR A 41 -9.24 18.86 15.34
N THR A 42 -10.25 19.71 15.51
CA THR A 42 -10.36 20.64 16.63
C THR A 42 -11.44 20.26 17.64
N THR A 43 -12.38 19.42 17.23
CA THR A 43 -13.57 19.11 18.03
C THR A 43 -13.50 17.66 18.48
N ASP A 44 -13.61 17.43 19.78
CA ASP A 44 -13.85 16.10 20.35
C ASP A 44 -15.28 15.71 19.99
N TYR A 45 -15.45 14.67 19.17
CA TYR A 45 -16.77 14.17 18.79
C TYR A 45 -17.11 12.94 19.63
N GLU A 46 -18.24 12.99 20.32
CA GLU A 46 -18.92 11.80 20.84
C GLU A 46 -19.71 11.16 19.69
N LEU A 47 -19.34 9.95 19.29
CA LEU A 47 -20.08 9.15 18.32
C LEU A 47 -21.33 8.56 18.98
N GLU A 48 -22.45 8.45 18.24
CA GLU A 48 -23.66 7.79 18.74
C GLU A 48 -23.35 6.38 19.28
N ALA A 49 -23.67 6.18 20.56
CA ALA A 49 -23.15 5.12 21.42
C ALA A 49 -23.45 3.69 20.95
N THR A 50 -24.62 3.44 20.35
CA THR A 50 -25.13 2.08 20.15
C THR A 50 -24.24 1.13 19.34
N TYR A 51 -23.59 1.57 18.26
CA TYR A 51 -22.67 0.70 17.49
C TYR A 51 -21.31 0.51 18.17
N LEU A 52 -20.86 1.50 18.94
CA LEU A 52 -19.61 1.42 19.67
C LEU A 52 -19.75 0.55 20.92
N ASP A 53 -20.88 0.63 21.60
CA ASP A 53 -21.22 -0.20 22.76
C ASP A 53 -21.26 -1.69 22.36
N ASP A 54 -21.86 -2.01 21.20
CA ASP A 54 -21.90 -3.36 20.64
C ASP A 54 -20.50 -3.91 20.29
N LEU A 55 -19.59 -3.05 19.85
CA LEU A 55 -18.20 -3.42 19.54
C LEU A 55 -17.38 -3.57 20.81
N ASP A 56 -17.55 -2.66 21.76
CA ASP A 56 -16.83 -2.66 23.04
C ASP A 56 -17.21 -3.90 23.87
N ALA A 57 -18.48 -4.30 23.84
CA ALA A 57 -18.96 -5.55 24.43
C ALA A 57 -18.36 -6.82 23.80
N LYS A 58 -17.87 -6.73 22.55
CA LYS A 58 -17.26 -7.86 21.82
C LYS A 58 -15.73 -7.84 21.85
N THR A 59 -15.12 -6.87 22.53
CA THR A 59 -13.66 -6.76 22.60
C THR A 59 -13.04 -8.06 23.13
N ASN A 60 -12.06 -8.56 22.39
CA ASN A 60 -11.39 -9.83 22.68
C ASN A 60 -9.86 -9.73 22.54
N TYR A 61 -9.34 -8.55 22.23
CA TYR A 61 -7.92 -8.24 22.23
C TYR A 61 -7.66 -6.94 22.99
N SER A 62 -6.51 -6.89 23.67
CA SER A 62 -6.00 -5.71 24.35
C SER A 62 -4.57 -5.48 23.89
N ILE A 63 -4.31 -4.29 23.32
CA ILE A 63 -3.03 -3.96 22.71
C ILE A 63 -2.42 -2.80 23.46
N VAL A 64 -1.21 -3.01 24.00
CA VAL A 64 -0.49 -1.96 24.72
C VAL A 64 -0.10 -0.85 23.75
N ILE A 65 -0.38 0.39 24.15
CA ILE A 65 -0.12 1.61 23.39
C ILE A 65 1.05 2.36 24.03
N ASP A 66 2.05 2.70 23.23
CA ASP A 66 3.10 3.63 23.59
C ASP A 66 2.57 5.06 23.45
N MET A 67 2.05 5.58 24.57
CA MET A 67 1.44 6.91 24.61
C MET A 67 2.46 8.03 24.36
N ASP A 68 3.72 7.84 24.74
CA ASP A 68 4.77 8.84 24.53
C ASP A 68 5.12 8.97 23.05
N ALA A 69 5.29 7.83 22.36
CA ALA A 69 5.49 7.80 20.92
C ALA A 69 4.29 8.36 20.15
N LEU A 70 3.07 7.98 20.56
CA LEU A 70 1.83 8.46 19.95
C LEU A 70 1.67 9.99 20.13
N ASP A 71 1.96 10.50 21.32
CA ASP A 71 1.89 11.94 21.61
C ASP A 71 2.93 12.75 20.84
N SER A 72 4.15 12.22 20.74
CA SER A 72 5.17 12.83 19.90
C SER A 72 4.70 12.88 18.45
N TYR A 73 4.16 11.78 17.91
CA TYR A 73 3.62 11.73 16.55
C TYR A 73 2.51 12.75 16.33
N ILE A 74 1.55 12.85 17.24
CA ILE A 74 0.44 13.82 17.19
C ILE A 74 0.98 15.26 17.14
N ARG A 75 1.94 15.59 18.02
CA ARG A 75 2.54 16.93 18.10
C ARG A 75 3.25 17.31 16.81
N HIS A 76 4.08 16.42 16.27
CA HIS A 76 4.84 16.68 15.05
C HIS A 76 3.93 16.71 13.81
N THR A 77 2.91 15.86 13.75
CA THR A 77 1.91 15.88 12.68
C THR A 77 1.13 17.20 12.67
N LYS A 78 0.74 17.73 13.84
CA LYS A 78 0.14 19.07 13.97
C LYS A 78 1.08 20.16 13.45
N ALA A 79 2.36 20.12 13.83
CA ALA A 79 3.35 21.09 13.36
C ALA A 79 3.57 21.01 11.84
N ALA A 80 3.60 19.81 11.26
CA ALA A 80 3.74 19.60 9.82
C ALA A 80 2.53 20.11 9.03
N LEU A 81 1.31 19.96 9.57
CA LEU A 81 0.08 20.47 8.97
C LEU A 81 0.11 22.00 8.78
N LEU A 82 0.69 22.73 9.72
CA LEU A 82 0.81 24.20 9.64
C LEU A 82 1.75 24.66 8.52
N LYS A 83 2.70 23.81 8.12
CA LYS A 83 3.78 24.15 7.17
C LYS A 83 3.57 23.57 5.78
N SER A 84 2.60 22.68 5.58
CA SER A 84 2.47 21.91 4.34
C SER A 84 1.74 22.70 3.23
N PRO A 85 2.39 23.01 2.09
CA PRO A 85 1.73 23.64 0.95
C PRO A 85 0.98 22.63 0.06
N ASN A 86 1.20 21.32 0.24
CA ASN A 86 0.68 20.28 -0.66
C ASN A 86 -0.64 19.69 -0.14
N ILE A 87 -1.73 19.93 -0.87
CA ILE A 87 -3.09 19.48 -0.51
C ILE A 87 -3.17 17.98 -0.23
N LYS A 88 -2.59 17.12 -1.09
CA LYS A 88 -2.67 15.66 -0.93
C LYS A 88 -1.93 15.18 0.31
N TYR A 89 -0.77 15.78 0.58
CA TYR A 89 0.02 15.47 1.77
C TYR A 89 -0.72 15.95 3.03
N THR A 90 -1.27 17.17 3.00
CA THR A 90 -2.10 17.73 4.06
C THR A 90 -3.32 16.86 4.36
N GLU A 91 -4.02 16.32 3.35
CA GLU A 91 -5.13 15.37 3.56
C GLU A 91 -4.68 14.08 4.26
N LYS A 92 -3.51 13.53 3.88
CA LYS A 92 -2.93 12.37 4.55
C LYS A 92 -2.63 12.68 6.02
N LEU A 93 -2.02 13.83 6.29
CA LEU A 93 -1.70 14.27 7.66
C LEU A 93 -2.96 14.45 8.50
N TYR A 94 -4.01 15.08 7.97
CA TYR A 94 -5.29 15.22 8.66
C TYR A 94 -5.90 13.88 9.03
N ARG A 95 -5.96 12.93 8.08
CA ARG A 95 -6.48 11.59 8.33
C ARG A 95 -5.67 10.86 9.41
N ASN A 96 -4.35 10.93 9.33
CA ASN A 96 -3.47 10.27 10.30
C ASN A 96 -3.58 10.92 11.69
N LEU A 97 -3.66 12.25 11.77
CA LEU A 97 -3.83 12.98 13.02
C LEU A 97 -5.17 12.63 13.71
N SER A 98 -6.26 12.62 12.95
CA SER A 98 -7.58 12.24 13.45
C SER A 98 -7.57 10.79 13.97
N ALA A 99 -6.98 9.86 13.23
CA ALA A 99 -6.85 8.47 13.66
C ALA A 99 -5.99 8.33 14.94
N ALA A 100 -4.85 9.04 15.02
CA ALA A 100 -3.97 9.01 16.19
C ALA A 100 -4.65 9.60 17.44
N ASN A 101 -5.36 10.72 17.30
CA ASN A 101 -6.15 11.28 18.41
C ASN A 101 -7.25 10.32 18.87
N HIS A 102 -7.92 9.62 17.94
CA HIS A 102 -8.95 8.65 18.29
C HIS A 102 -8.37 7.45 19.05
N VAL A 103 -7.20 6.94 18.64
CA VAL A 103 -6.46 5.91 19.42
C VAL A 103 -6.13 6.43 20.81
N LYS A 104 -5.59 7.65 20.92
CA LYS A 104 -5.25 8.26 22.22
C LYS A 104 -6.46 8.37 23.15
N GLN A 105 -7.62 8.78 22.62
CA GLN A 105 -8.84 8.93 23.41
C GLN A 105 -9.44 7.60 23.86
N ARG A 106 -9.29 6.55 23.05
CA ARG A 106 -9.84 5.20 23.33
C ARG A 106 -8.88 4.30 24.11
N ALA A 107 -7.62 4.70 24.25
CA ALA A 107 -6.65 3.97 25.05
C ALA A 107 -6.98 4.12 26.55
N GLU A 108 -7.22 3.00 27.22
CA GLU A 108 -7.57 2.95 28.64
C GLU A 108 -6.32 2.69 29.48
N ARG A 109 -6.18 3.42 30.58
CA ARG A 109 -5.10 3.18 31.54
C ARG A 109 -5.38 1.87 32.29
N GLN A 110 -4.39 0.99 32.31
CA GLN A 110 -4.41 -0.30 33.00
C GLN A 110 -3.90 -0.15 34.44
N GLU A 111 -4.07 -1.20 35.25
CA GLU A 111 -3.66 -1.21 36.67
C GLU A 111 -2.15 -1.00 36.86
N ASP A 112 -1.33 -1.52 35.93
CA ASP A 112 0.13 -1.37 35.93
C ASP A 112 0.60 0.02 35.45
N GLY A 113 -0.34 0.90 35.11
CA GLY A 113 -0.07 2.25 34.63
C GLY A 113 0.19 2.32 33.12
N SER A 114 0.25 1.20 32.41
CA SER A 114 0.31 1.16 30.95
C SER A 114 -1.03 1.59 30.34
N TYR A 115 -1.05 1.87 29.04
CA TYR A 115 -2.27 2.18 28.31
C TYR A 115 -2.53 1.06 27.30
N ALA A 116 -3.78 0.65 27.15
CA ALA A 116 -4.15 -0.37 26.18
C ALA A 116 -5.39 0.03 25.38
N LEU A 117 -5.40 -0.32 24.10
CA LEU A 117 -6.55 -0.21 23.23
C LEU A 117 -7.26 -1.57 23.18
N LYS A 118 -8.53 -1.59 23.58
CA LYS A 118 -9.39 -2.77 23.44
C LYS A 118 -9.94 -2.84 22.02
N GLU A 119 -9.75 -3.99 21.37
CA GLU A 119 -10.20 -4.21 20.00
C GLU A 119 -11.06 -5.49 19.91
N TYR A 120 -12.00 -5.49 18.96
CA TYR A 120 -12.74 -6.69 18.57
C TYR A 120 -12.16 -7.25 17.27
N TRP A 121 -11.64 -8.47 17.34
CA TRP A 121 -11.07 -9.19 16.21
C TRP A 121 -11.90 -10.42 15.89
N GLU A 122 -12.09 -10.67 14.61
CA GLU A 122 -12.77 -11.84 14.09
C GLU A 122 -11.78 -12.67 13.27
N GLN A 123 -11.67 -13.95 13.60
CA GLN A 123 -10.90 -14.90 12.80
C GLN A 123 -11.76 -15.41 11.64
N ILE A 124 -11.22 -15.35 10.42
CA ILE A 124 -11.86 -15.97 9.26
C ILE A 124 -11.38 -17.41 9.09
N ASP A 125 -12.04 -18.17 8.22
CA ASP A 125 -11.80 -19.60 8.01
C ASP A 125 -10.41 -19.95 7.44
N SER A 126 -9.63 -18.97 6.97
CA SER A 126 -8.20 -19.16 6.65
C SER A 126 -7.27 -18.97 7.85
N GLY A 127 -7.82 -18.78 9.05
CA GLY A 127 -7.06 -18.52 10.27
C GLY A 127 -6.62 -17.06 10.45
N ARG A 128 -6.71 -16.22 9.41
CA ARG A 128 -6.41 -14.80 9.51
C ARG A 128 -7.37 -14.09 10.46
N VAL A 129 -6.81 -13.22 11.30
CA VAL A 129 -7.58 -12.34 12.19
C VAL A 129 -7.77 -10.96 11.57
N HIS A 130 -8.95 -10.40 11.74
CA HIS A 130 -9.32 -9.07 11.25
C HIS A 130 -9.93 -8.24 12.37
N GLY A 131 -9.29 -7.13 12.70
CA GLY A 131 -9.86 -6.14 13.59
C GLY A 131 -11.05 -5.41 12.98
N GLN A 132 -12.08 -5.21 13.78
CA GLN A 132 -13.30 -4.49 13.45
C GLN A 132 -13.26 -3.07 14.04
N GLY A 133 -14.13 -2.18 13.57
CA GLY A 133 -14.19 -0.81 14.09
C GLY A 133 -12.86 -0.06 14.03
N LEU A 134 -12.50 0.61 15.14
CA LEU A 134 -11.18 1.17 15.38
C LEU A 134 -10.20 0.04 15.70
N SER A 135 -9.35 -0.29 14.74
CA SER A 135 -8.32 -1.32 14.92
C SER A 135 -6.99 -0.86 14.35
N LEU A 136 -5.91 -1.05 15.10
CA LEU A 136 -4.53 -0.77 14.67
C LEU A 136 -4.17 -1.52 13.38
N GLN A 137 -4.77 -2.69 13.11
CA GLN A 137 -4.59 -3.42 11.85
C GLN A 137 -5.08 -2.61 10.63
N ARG A 138 -6.12 -1.78 10.81
CA ARG A 138 -6.76 -1.00 9.75
C ARG A 138 -6.21 0.42 9.63
N LEU A 139 -5.49 0.89 10.64
CA LEU A 139 -4.84 2.20 10.61
C LEU A 139 -3.64 2.20 9.66
N SER A 140 -3.24 3.41 9.25
CA SER A 140 -2.05 3.60 8.42
C SER A 140 -0.79 3.14 9.15
N LYS A 141 0.24 2.75 8.38
CA LYS A 141 1.54 2.29 8.91
C LYS A 141 2.09 3.31 9.91
N GLU A 142 2.01 4.60 9.60
CA GLU A 142 2.56 5.66 10.45
C GLU A 142 1.84 5.77 11.81
N VAL A 143 0.51 5.73 11.82
CA VAL A 143 -0.26 5.80 13.08
C VAL A 143 -0.07 4.53 13.90
N ARG A 144 -0.06 3.37 13.25
CA ARG A 144 0.20 2.10 13.90
C ARG A 144 1.58 2.06 14.54
N HIS A 145 2.61 2.50 13.83
CA HIS A 145 3.99 2.55 14.33
C HIS A 145 4.13 3.54 15.48
N ALA A 146 3.46 4.70 15.40
CA ALA A 146 3.40 5.63 16.52
C ALA A 146 2.72 5.03 17.75
N ALA A 147 1.63 4.29 17.57
CA ALA A 147 0.88 3.66 18.67
C ALA A 147 1.62 2.47 19.30
N LEU A 148 2.35 1.67 18.51
CA LEU A 148 3.10 0.52 19.02
C LEU A 148 4.45 0.92 19.65
N GLY A 149 4.96 2.11 19.32
CA GLY A 149 6.28 2.54 19.74
C GLY A 149 7.40 1.78 19.03
N ARG A 150 8.57 1.73 19.66
CA ARG A 150 9.69 0.92 19.17
C ARG A 150 9.36 -0.56 19.25
N CYS A 151 9.46 -1.22 18.12
CA CYS A 151 9.19 -2.65 17.99
C CYS A 151 9.91 -3.22 16.79
N VAL A 152 9.79 -4.54 16.58
CA VAL A 152 10.32 -5.23 15.42
C VAL A 152 9.17 -5.84 14.64
N LYS A 153 9.23 -5.69 13.32
CA LYS A 153 8.26 -6.24 12.39
C LYS A 153 8.87 -7.47 11.71
N ILE A 154 8.30 -8.64 11.97
CA ILE A 154 8.55 -9.86 11.21
C ILE A 154 7.62 -9.86 9.99
N ASP A 155 8.18 -9.94 8.79
CA ASP A 155 7.44 -9.84 7.53
C ASP A 155 7.91 -10.88 6.51
N PHE A 156 6.99 -11.63 5.92
CA PHE A 156 7.33 -12.67 4.94
C PHE A 156 7.71 -12.08 3.57
N LYS A 157 8.82 -12.56 3.02
CA LYS A 157 9.32 -12.11 1.72
C LYS A 157 8.52 -12.70 0.59
N ALA A 158 7.78 -11.86 -0.13
CA ALA A 158 7.01 -12.28 -1.31
C ALA A 158 6.14 -13.51 -1.01
N SER A 159 5.52 -13.53 0.18
CA SER A 159 4.77 -14.64 0.79
C SER A 159 3.93 -15.42 -0.23
N SER A 160 3.06 -14.74 -0.96
CA SER A 160 2.21 -15.34 -1.99
C SER A 160 2.97 -16.14 -3.07
N TYR A 161 4.09 -15.62 -3.58
CA TYR A 161 4.88 -16.31 -4.60
C TYR A 161 5.65 -17.48 -4.01
N ALA A 162 6.25 -17.28 -2.83
CA ALA A 162 7.04 -18.30 -2.15
C ALA A 162 6.18 -19.50 -1.73
N ILE A 163 5.04 -19.25 -1.08
CA ILE A 163 4.11 -20.29 -0.62
C ILE A 163 3.54 -21.06 -1.81
N LEU A 164 2.99 -20.37 -2.82
CA LEU A 164 2.37 -21.04 -3.96
C LEU A 164 3.40 -21.87 -4.75
N ALA A 165 4.59 -21.35 -5.00
CA ALA A 165 5.62 -22.11 -5.70
C ALA A 165 6.13 -23.31 -4.88
N SER A 166 6.25 -23.17 -3.55
CA SER A 166 6.64 -24.30 -2.68
C SER A 166 5.58 -25.40 -2.68
N LEU A 167 4.30 -25.03 -2.58
CA LEU A 167 3.19 -25.99 -2.67
C LEU A 167 3.14 -26.68 -4.02
N ALA A 168 3.31 -25.94 -5.12
CA ALA A 168 3.29 -26.52 -6.45
C ALA A 168 4.47 -27.46 -6.70
N LEU A 169 5.66 -27.15 -6.18
CA LEU A 169 6.82 -28.05 -6.23
C LEU A 169 6.61 -29.32 -5.39
N ALA A 170 5.93 -29.24 -4.25
CA ALA A 170 5.59 -30.41 -3.46
C ALA A 170 4.60 -31.34 -4.19
N ILE A 171 3.72 -30.78 -5.03
CA ILE A 171 2.77 -31.53 -5.86
C ILE A 171 3.44 -32.10 -7.11
N ASP A 172 4.25 -31.28 -7.78
CA ASP A 172 4.99 -31.61 -9.00
C ASP A 172 6.43 -31.06 -8.91
N PRO A 173 7.40 -31.88 -8.48
CA PRO A 173 8.80 -31.48 -8.39
C PRO A 173 9.45 -31.12 -9.73
N SER A 174 8.83 -31.50 -10.86
CA SER A 174 9.34 -31.19 -12.21
C SER A 174 8.92 -29.81 -12.72
N LEU A 175 8.06 -29.10 -11.98
CA LEU A 175 7.52 -27.82 -12.39
C LEU A 175 8.61 -26.74 -12.54
N LYS A 176 8.59 -26.04 -13.68
CA LYS A 176 9.56 -24.99 -14.00
C LYS A 176 9.22 -23.68 -13.29
N VAL A 177 9.70 -23.52 -12.06
CA VAL A 177 9.45 -22.32 -11.25
C VAL A 177 10.64 -21.35 -11.18
N GLN A 178 11.65 -21.49 -12.05
CA GLN A 178 12.88 -20.68 -11.98
C GLN A 178 12.61 -19.17 -12.03
N ALA A 179 11.70 -18.73 -12.90
CA ALA A 179 11.34 -17.30 -12.99
C ALA A 179 10.73 -16.77 -11.67
N ILE A 180 10.00 -17.61 -10.94
CA ILE A 180 9.45 -17.27 -9.62
C ILE A 180 10.57 -17.26 -8.57
N LYS A 181 11.47 -18.25 -8.58
CA LYS A 181 12.64 -18.27 -7.67
C LYS A 181 13.50 -17.02 -7.85
N ASP A 182 13.78 -16.64 -9.09
CA ASP A 182 14.51 -15.42 -9.44
C ASP A 182 13.77 -14.17 -8.97
N TYR A 183 12.44 -14.13 -9.16
CA TYR A 183 11.61 -13.04 -8.68
C TYR A 183 11.64 -12.89 -7.15
N ILE A 184 11.49 -13.98 -6.40
CA ILE A 184 11.54 -13.94 -4.93
C ILE A 184 12.89 -13.40 -4.46
N LYS A 185 13.99 -13.87 -5.06
CA LYS A 185 15.36 -13.49 -4.70
C LYS A 185 15.72 -12.06 -5.09
N HIS A 186 15.27 -11.59 -6.25
CA HIS A 186 15.68 -10.32 -6.84
C HIS A 186 14.51 -9.34 -7.07
N ARG A 187 13.45 -9.43 -6.24
CA ARG A 187 12.17 -8.70 -6.41
C ARG A 187 12.33 -7.21 -6.70
N THR A 188 13.16 -6.51 -5.95
CA THR A 188 13.35 -5.05 -6.05
C THR A 188 14.01 -4.69 -7.38
N ALA A 189 15.12 -5.38 -7.71
CA ALA A 189 15.84 -5.17 -8.96
C ALA A 189 14.98 -5.49 -10.20
N ILE A 190 14.16 -6.55 -10.14
CA ILE A 190 13.22 -6.89 -11.21
C ILE A 190 12.13 -5.82 -11.34
N ARG A 191 11.50 -5.40 -10.22
CA ARG A 191 10.47 -4.36 -10.23
C ARG A 191 11.00 -3.05 -10.80
N GLN A 192 12.20 -2.62 -10.41
CA GLN A 192 12.82 -1.38 -10.90
C GLN A 192 13.11 -1.45 -12.41
N ARG A 193 13.72 -2.55 -12.87
CA ARG A 193 14.02 -2.76 -14.28
C ARG A 193 12.74 -2.79 -15.13
N LEU A 194 11.72 -3.53 -14.69
CA LEU A 194 10.44 -3.58 -15.39
C LEU A 194 9.74 -2.21 -15.37
N ALA A 195 9.66 -1.56 -14.21
CA ALA A 195 9.05 -0.23 -14.09
C ALA A 195 9.67 0.78 -15.06
N LYS A 196 11.01 0.79 -15.16
CA LYS A 196 11.76 1.62 -16.13
C LYS A 196 11.40 1.28 -17.58
N LYS A 197 11.37 -0.01 -17.95
CA LYS A 197 11.01 -0.46 -19.31
C LYS A 197 9.57 -0.10 -19.70
N ILE A 198 8.63 -0.18 -18.76
CA ILE A 198 7.21 0.10 -19.00
C ILE A 198 6.89 1.61 -18.95
N GLY A 199 7.69 2.39 -18.21
CA GLY A 199 7.43 3.81 -17.99
C GLY A 199 6.45 4.07 -16.82
N ILE A 200 6.60 3.31 -15.73
CA ILE A 200 5.84 3.47 -14.48
C ILE A 200 6.77 3.58 -13.28
N SER A 201 6.24 3.92 -12.10
CA SER A 201 7.00 3.88 -10.86
C SER A 201 7.18 2.44 -10.35
N GLU A 202 8.23 2.21 -9.55
CA GLU A 202 8.45 0.93 -8.89
C GLU A 202 7.24 0.53 -8.01
N GLU A 203 6.63 1.48 -7.30
CA GLU A 203 5.44 1.25 -6.48
C GLU A 203 4.24 0.74 -7.29
N TRP A 204 4.08 1.23 -8.52
CA TRP A 204 3.05 0.70 -9.42
C TRP A 204 3.38 -0.72 -9.86
N MET A 205 4.64 -1.02 -10.19
CA MET A 205 5.06 -2.38 -10.54
C MET A 205 4.89 -3.35 -9.36
N LYS A 206 5.21 -2.91 -8.14
CA LYS A 206 4.93 -3.64 -6.90
C LYS A 206 3.44 -3.95 -6.77
N THR A 207 2.57 -2.96 -6.99
CA THR A 207 1.12 -3.13 -6.94
C THR A 207 0.63 -4.17 -7.96
N ILE A 208 1.18 -4.17 -9.18
CA ILE A 208 0.87 -5.18 -10.21
C ILE A 208 1.24 -6.58 -9.74
N PHE A 209 2.48 -6.80 -9.29
CA PHE A 209 2.91 -8.12 -8.83
C PHE A 209 2.15 -8.58 -7.58
N THR A 210 1.82 -7.67 -6.66
CA THR A 210 0.99 -7.99 -5.50
C THR A 210 -0.41 -8.42 -5.92
N ALA A 211 -1.06 -7.66 -6.83
CA ALA A 211 -2.37 -8.00 -7.36
C ALA A 211 -2.33 -9.35 -8.09
N MET A 212 -1.29 -9.56 -8.91
CA MET A 212 -1.03 -10.84 -9.54
C MET A 212 -0.93 -11.92 -8.48
N GLY A 213 -0.07 -11.83 -7.44
CA GLY A 213 0.04 -12.85 -6.39
C GLY A 213 -1.30 -13.28 -5.79
N PHE A 214 -2.24 -12.34 -5.64
CA PHE A 214 -3.61 -12.58 -5.16
C PHE A 214 -4.61 -13.07 -6.22
N GLY A 215 -4.16 -13.43 -7.41
CA GLY A 215 -4.97 -14.01 -8.48
C GLY A 215 -5.59 -12.99 -9.43
N ALA A 216 -5.10 -11.74 -9.46
CA ALA A 216 -5.52 -10.79 -10.50
C ALA A 216 -5.03 -11.26 -11.87
N ASP A 217 -5.92 -11.19 -12.85
CA ASP A 217 -5.68 -11.62 -14.21
C ASP A 217 -5.18 -10.46 -15.08
N VAL A 218 -4.26 -10.74 -16.00
CA VAL A 218 -3.69 -9.76 -16.94
C VAL A 218 -4.39 -9.94 -18.29
N LYS A 219 -5.71 -9.73 -18.29
CA LYS A 219 -6.52 -9.74 -19.51
C LYS A 219 -6.59 -8.36 -20.12
N ASP A 220 -6.53 -8.31 -21.45
CA ASP A 220 -6.83 -7.10 -22.21
C ASP A 220 -8.33 -6.80 -22.20
N ASN A 221 -8.81 -6.39 -21.03
CA ASN A 221 -10.18 -5.99 -20.79
C ASN A 221 -10.14 -4.59 -20.15
N PRO A 222 -10.89 -3.59 -20.66
CA PRO A 222 -10.90 -2.23 -20.11
C PRO A 222 -11.29 -2.19 -18.63
N PHE A 223 -11.99 -3.21 -18.15
CA PHE A 223 -12.45 -3.34 -16.77
C PHE A 223 -11.44 -4.05 -15.85
N SER A 224 -10.31 -4.56 -16.37
CA SER A 224 -9.29 -5.17 -15.52
C SER A 224 -8.59 -4.10 -14.67
N SER A 225 -8.37 -4.40 -13.39
CA SER A 225 -7.79 -3.45 -12.43
C SER A 225 -6.41 -2.97 -12.86
N ILE A 226 -5.61 -3.85 -13.48
CA ILE A 226 -4.26 -3.56 -13.98
C ILE A 226 -4.34 -2.62 -15.19
N ARG A 227 -5.18 -2.90 -16.20
CA ARG A 227 -5.32 -2.03 -17.38
C ARG A 227 -5.89 -0.66 -17.01
N LYS A 228 -6.88 -0.63 -16.11
CA LYS A 228 -7.46 0.63 -15.60
C LYS A 228 -6.43 1.48 -14.86
N MET A 229 -5.53 0.84 -14.11
CA MET A 229 -4.44 1.54 -13.42
C MET A 229 -3.40 2.08 -14.41
N LEU A 230 -2.99 1.29 -15.39
CA LEU A 230 -1.88 1.62 -16.30
C LEU A 230 -2.25 2.51 -17.49
N GLY A 231 -3.49 2.43 -17.96
CA GLY A 231 -3.86 2.90 -19.30
C GLY A 231 -3.40 1.93 -20.40
N GLN A 232 -3.95 2.08 -21.61
CA GLN A 232 -3.74 1.12 -22.71
C GLN A 232 -2.26 0.95 -23.09
N GLU A 233 -1.57 2.06 -23.34
CA GLU A 233 -0.22 2.04 -23.91
C GLU A 233 0.77 1.31 -23.00
N LYS A 234 0.74 1.63 -21.71
CA LYS A 234 1.61 1.00 -20.70
C LYS A 234 1.22 -0.44 -20.43
N PHE A 235 -0.07 -0.77 -20.50
CA PHE A 235 -0.54 -2.14 -20.42
C PHE A 235 0.00 -2.99 -21.58
N ASN A 236 -0.05 -2.48 -22.81
CA ASN A 236 0.49 -3.18 -23.98
C ASN A 236 2.00 -3.42 -23.84
N ARG A 237 2.76 -2.43 -23.36
CA ARG A 237 4.20 -2.60 -23.07
C ARG A 237 4.45 -3.66 -21.99
N LEU A 238 3.61 -3.72 -20.96
CA LEU A 238 3.72 -4.70 -19.89
C LEU A 238 3.53 -6.12 -20.42
N VAL A 239 2.45 -6.35 -21.18
CA VAL A 239 2.10 -7.68 -21.71
C VAL A 239 3.11 -8.13 -22.77
N ALA A 240 3.69 -7.20 -23.54
CA ALA A 240 4.73 -7.50 -24.53
C ALA A 240 6.13 -7.72 -23.92
N ASN A 241 6.29 -7.60 -22.60
CA ASN A 241 7.60 -7.74 -21.96
C ASN A 241 7.89 -9.20 -21.58
N ASP A 242 8.93 -9.78 -22.20
CA ASP A 242 9.30 -11.19 -22.01
C ASP A 242 9.56 -11.59 -20.56
N GLU A 243 10.25 -10.74 -19.79
CA GLU A 243 10.58 -11.05 -18.38
C GLU A 243 9.31 -11.08 -17.53
N PHE A 244 8.41 -10.12 -17.73
CA PHE A 244 7.11 -10.12 -17.08
C PHE A 244 6.27 -11.33 -17.51
N GLY A 245 6.23 -11.64 -18.81
CA GLY A 245 5.53 -12.78 -19.38
C GLY A 245 5.99 -14.10 -18.74
N ARG A 246 7.30 -14.34 -18.65
CA ARG A 246 7.86 -15.55 -18.01
C ARG A 246 7.45 -15.70 -16.54
N ILE A 247 7.45 -14.61 -15.77
CA ILE A 247 7.03 -14.66 -14.35
C ILE A 247 5.53 -14.94 -14.25
N LYS A 248 4.73 -14.28 -15.09
CA LYS A 248 3.29 -14.48 -15.14
C LYS A 248 2.92 -15.91 -15.52
N ASP A 249 3.53 -16.44 -16.57
CA ASP A 249 3.22 -17.78 -17.08
C ASP A 249 3.64 -18.85 -16.07
N ALA A 250 4.83 -18.72 -15.47
CA ALA A 250 5.25 -19.60 -14.38
C ALA A 250 4.28 -19.54 -13.18
N LEU A 251 3.75 -18.36 -12.83
CA LEU A 251 2.77 -18.22 -11.77
C LEU A 251 1.44 -18.87 -12.13
N ASP A 252 0.99 -18.76 -13.38
CA ASP A 252 -0.23 -19.41 -13.85
C ASP A 252 -0.08 -20.94 -13.84
N ASP A 253 1.08 -21.47 -14.23
CA ASP A 253 1.40 -22.90 -14.15
C ASP A 253 1.37 -23.41 -12.70
N VAL A 254 1.97 -22.67 -11.77
CA VAL A 254 1.92 -22.94 -10.32
C VAL A 254 0.46 -23.04 -9.84
N ARG A 255 -0.39 -22.08 -10.21
CA ARG A 255 -1.81 -22.08 -9.82
C ARG A 255 -2.57 -23.26 -10.38
N GLN A 256 -2.37 -23.57 -11.66
CA GLN A 256 -3.05 -24.67 -12.30
C GLN A 256 -2.62 -26.00 -11.67
N THR A 257 -1.34 -26.16 -11.33
CA THR A 257 -0.81 -27.33 -10.62
C THR A 257 -1.53 -27.53 -9.29
N ILE A 258 -1.62 -26.49 -8.46
CA ILE A 258 -2.33 -26.54 -7.17
C ILE A 258 -3.82 -26.86 -7.37
N LEU A 259 -4.51 -26.12 -8.25
CA LEU A 259 -5.95 -26.26 -8.43
C LEU A 259 -6.38 -27.58 -9.09
N LYS A 260 -5.47 -28.28 -9.78
CA LYS A 260 -5.72 -29.60 -10.37
C LYS A 260 -5.33 -30.75 -9.45
N ALA A 261 -4.53 -30.49 -8.41
CA ALA A 261 -4.12 -31.53 -7.48
C ALA A 261 -5.32 -32.13 -6.75
N LYS A 262 -5.33 -33.46 -6.60
CA LYS A 262 -6.41 -34.18 -5.93
C LYS A 262 -6.67 -33.66 -4.51
N ALA A 263 -5.61 -33.30 -3.79
CA ALA A 263 -5.67 -32.73 -2.45
C ALA A 263 -6.50 -31.42 -2.37
N PHE A 264 -6.64 -30.69 -3.47
CA PHE A 264 -7.37 -29.43 -3.53
C PHE A 264 -8.59 -29.46 -4.46
N ALA A 265 -8.97 -30.62 -5.00
CA ALA A 265 -10.07 -30.74 -5.96
C ALA A 265 -11.45 -30.67 -5.30
N GLY A 266 -11.60 -31.19 -4.07
CA GLY A 266 -12.85 -31.23 -3.31
C GLY A 266 -13.05 -30.04 -2.37
N ASP A 267 -14.22 -29.94 -1.72
CA ASP A 267 -14.53 -28.87 -0.76
C ASP A 267 -14.09 -29.19 0.68
N ASP A 268 -13.64 -30.42 0.93
CA ASP A 268 -13.06 -30.85 2.21
C ASP A 268 -11.53 -30.68 2.15
N VAL A 269 -11.08 -29.45 2.34
CA VAL A 269 -9.65 -29.08 2.34
C VAL A 269 -9.31 -28.52 3.72
N GLU A 270 -8.20 -28.99 4.27
CA GLU A 270 -7.68 -28.57 5.56
C GLU A 270 -6.17 -28.28 5.43
N ILE A 271 -5.72 -27.19 6.05
CA ILE A 271 -4.32 -26.76 6.06
C ILE A 271 -4.00 -26.28 7.47
N GLY A 272 -3.10 -26.97 8.17
CA GLY A 272 -2.92 -26.76 9.61
C GLY A 272 -4.23 -27.05 10.34
N ASP A 273 -4.63 -26.14 11.23
CA ASP A 273 -5.91 -26.22 11.97
C ASP A 273 -7.09 -25.55 11.23
N TYR A 274 -6.91 -25.19 9.95
CA TYR A 274 -7.85 -24.35 9.21
C TYR A 274 -8.61 -25.15 8.14
N LYS A 275 -9.94 -25.14 8.26
CA LYS A 275 -10.85 -25.84 7.33
C LYS A 275 -11.47 -24.90 6.30
N TYR A 276 -11.43 -25.30 5.03
CA TYR A 276 -12.01 -24.54 3.93
C TYR A 276 -13.54 -24.54 3.98
N ASN A 277 -14.13 -23.35 3.93
CA ASN A 277 -15.55 -23.21 3.63
C ASN A 277 -15.78 -22.93 2.14
N ALA A 278 -16.48 -23.82 1.45
CA ALA A 278 -16.83 -23.66 0.04
C ALA A 278 -17.82 -22.49 -0.20
N THR A 279 -18.56 -22.09 0.83
CA THR A 279 -19.48 -20.96 0.78
C THR A 279 -18.86 -19.76 1.48
N ASP A 280 -18.84 -18.61 0.80
CA ASP A 280 -18.39 -17.37 1.42
C ASP A 280 -19.42 -16.92 2.48
N PRO A 281 -19.05 -16.82 3.77
CA PRO A 281 -19.99 -16.47 4.84
C PRO A 281 -20.59 -15.07 4.67
N LYS A 282 -19.90 -14.16 3.98
CA LYS A 282 -20.36 -12.78 3.78
C LYS A 282 -21.43 -12.68 2.70
N THR A 283 -21.25 -13.43 1.61
CA THR A 283 -22.09 -13.34 0.41
C THR A 283 -23.09 -14.50 0.27
N GLY A 284 -22.89 -15.61 1.01
CA GLY A 284 -23.66 -16.84 0.89
C GLY A 284 -23.47 -17.56 -0.45
N ARG A 285 -22.49 -17.13 -1.27
CA ARG A 285 -22.24 -17.69 -2.60
C ARG A 285 -21.09 -18.69 -2.55
N ARG A 286 -21.11 -19.67 -3.45
CA ARG A 286 -19.99 -20.58 -3.64
C ARG A 286 -18.75 -19.78 -4.04
N ARG A 287 -17.63 -20.07 -3.37
CA ARG A 287 -16.34 -19.46 -3.67
C ARG A 287 -15.85 -19.91 -5.04
N THR A 288 -15.29 -18.95 -5.77
CA THR A 288 -14.62 -19.18 -7.05
C THR A 288 -13.29 -19.90 -6.85
N ARG A 289 -12.71 -20.44 -7.94
CA ARG A 289 -11.37 -21.05 -7.92
C ARG A 289 -10.30 -20.07 -7.40
N ASN A 290 -10.40 -18.79 -7.76
CA ASN A 290 -9.48 -17.75 -7.26
C ASN A 290 -9.68 -17.48 -5.77
N GLN A 291 -10.91 -17.50 -5.26
CA GLN A 291 -11.17 -17.38 -3.82
C GLN A 291 -10.67 -18.62 -3.05
N LYS A 292 -10.75 -19.82 -3.64
CA LYS A 292 -10.18 -21.03 -3.06
C LYS A 292 -8.66 -20.96 -2.99
N LEU A 293 -8.01 -20.60 -4.10
CA LEU A 293 -6.56 -20.37 -4.13
C LEU A 293 -6.15 -19.28 -3.13
N ALA A 294 -6.97 -18.22 -3.01
CA ALA A 294 -6.76 -17.18 -2.02
C ALA A 294 -6.81 -17.74 -0.60
N TRP A 295 -7.81 -18.57 -0.28
CA TRP A 295 -7.89 -19.23 1.02
C TRP A 295 -6.68 -20.15 1.27
N ILE A 296 -6.24 -20.95 0.28
CA ILE A 296 -5.10 -21.87 0.41
C ILE A 296 -3.84 -21.11 0.83
N TYR A 297 -3.46 -20.04 0.11
CA TYR A 297 -2.24 -19.33 0.45
C TYR A 297 -2.36 -18.65 1.83
N GLN A 298 -3.54 -18.15 2.20
CA GLN A 298 -3.76 -17.48 3.49
C GLN A 298 -3.65 -18.45 4.66
N ALA A 299 -4.20 -19.66 4.51
CA ALA A 299 -4.10 -20.70 5.53
C ALA A 299 -2.64 -21.12 5.70
N CYS A 300 -1.91 -21.36 4.60
CA CYS A 300 -0.47 -21.66 4.65
C CYS A 300 0.36 -20.53 5.30
N GLU A 301 0.07 -19.28 4.97
CA GLU A 301 0.72 -18.12 5.56
C GLU A 301 0.46 -18.05 7.06
N ARG A 302 -0.78 -18.32 7.48
CA ARG A 302 -1.12 -18.37 8.89
C ARG A 302 -0.40 -19.52 9.61
N THR A 303 -0.34 -20.72 9.02
CA THR A 303 0.44 -21.84 9.56
C THR A 303 1.92 -21.47 9.74
N ALA A 304 2.51 -20.74 8.78
CA ALA A 304 3.89 -20.26 8.92
C ALA A 304 4.05 -19.21 10.04
N LEU A 305 3.05 -18.33 10.25
CA LEU A 305 3.05 -17.41 11.39
C LEU A 305 2.86 -18.14 12.72
N ASP A 306 2.03 -19.18 12.77
CA ASP A 306 1.79 -19.97 13.98
C ASP A 306 3.11 -20.61 14.45
N VAL A 307 3.97 -21.09 13.55
CA VAL A 307 5.34 -21.54 13.90
C VAL A 307 6.14 -20.45 14.62
N VAL A 308 6.09 -19.20 14.12
CA VAL A 308 6.80 -18.07 14.76
C VAL A 308 6.20 -17.74 16.12
N ILE A 309 4.87 -17.78 16.24
CA ILE A 309 4.14 -17.46 17.48
C ILE A 309 4.39 -18.52 18.54
N ASP A 310 4.21 -19.79 18.20
CA ASP A 310 4.27 -20.93 19.13
C ASP A 310 5.69 -21.19 19.64
N LYS A 311 6.70 -20.91 18.81
CA LYS A 311 8.11 -21.10 19.15
C LYS A 311 8.82 -19.81 19.55
N MET A 312 8.07 -18.73 19.73
CA MET A 312 8.62 -17.49 20.27
C MET A 312 9.19 -17.75 21.66
N PRO A 313 10.45 -17.34 21.96
CA PRO A 313 11.04 -17.62 23.25
C PRO A 313 10.27 -16.95 24.39
N GLN A 314 10.29 -17.57 25.57
CA GLN A 314 9.70 -16.98 26.77
C GLN A 314 10.36 -15.61 27.06
N GLY A 315 9.53 -14.60 27.37
CA GLY A 315 9.98 -13.21 27.58
C GLY A 315 9.93 -12.33 26.33
N TYR A 316 9.64 -12.89 25.16
CA TYR A 316 9.28 -12.12 23.97
C TYR A 316 7.76 -11.93 23.90
N GLN A 317 7.34 -10.73 23.52
CA GLN A 317 5.94 -10.36 23.48
C GLN A 317 5.51 -10.01 22.05
N MET A 318 4.48 -10.72 21.57
CA MET A 318 3.72 -10.33 20.39
C MET A 318 2.90 -9.08 20.74
N LEU A 319 3.05 -8.03 19.94
CA LEU A 319 2.29 -6.79 20.07
C LEU A 319 1.05 -6.78 19.17
N LEU A 320 1.22 -7.17 17.90
CA LEU A 320 0.15 -7.05 16.91
C LEU A 320 0.42 -7.96 15.70
N PRO A 321 -0.43 -8.95 15.39
CA PRO A 321 -0.48 -9.55 14.06
C PRO A 321 -1.20 -8.62 13.07
N VAL A 322 -0.67 -8.48 11.85
CA VAL A 322 -1.30 -7.76 10.74
C VAL A 322 -1.04 -8.52 9.44
N HIS A 323 -2.07 -9.14 8.87
CA HIS A 323 -1.93 -9.93 7.63
C HIS A 323 -0.81 -10.97 7.72
N ASP A 324 0.21 -10.87 6.87
CA ASP A 324 1.41 -11.72 6.77
C ASP A 324 2.57 -11.24 7.65
N CYS A 325 2.29 -10.33 8.58
CA CYS A 325 3.28 -9.63 9.38
C CYS A 325 2.96 -9.74 10.87
N LEU A 326 4.00 -9.82 11.69
CA LEU A 326 3.93 -9.89 13.15
C LEU A 326 4.77 -8.79 13.77
N TYR A 327 4.17 -7.93 14.60
CA TYR A 327 4.89 -6.97 15.41
C TYR A 327 5.22 -7.61 16.76
N ILE A 328 6.49 -7.56 17.13
CA ILE A 328 7.01 -8.05 18.40
C ILE A 328 7.78 -6.94 19.11
N ARG A 329 7.88 -7.00 20.44
CA ARG A 329 8.50 -5.94 21.23
C ARG A 329 9.97 -5.71 20.89
N GLN A 330 10.71 -6.77 20.61
CA GLN A 330 12.15 -6.74 20.42
C GLN A 330 12.60 -7.82 19.43
N GLU A 331 13.76 -7.63 18.81
CA GLU A 331 14.27 -8.53 17.77
C GLU A 331 14.55 -9.93 18.32
N LEU A 332 14.11 -10.97 17.60
CA LEU A 332 14.46 -12.34 17.92
C LEU A 332 15.98 -12.55 17.77
N PRO A 333 16.63 -13.31 18.68
CA PRO A 333 18.04 -13.62 18.55
C PRO A 333 18.34 -14.29 17.21
N ALA A 334 19.50 -13.99 16.62
CA ALA A 334 19.85 -14.46 15.28
C ALA A 334 19.75 -15.99 15.12
N GLU A 335 20.16 -16.76 16.11
CA GLU A 335 20.04 -18.24 16.09
C GLU A 335 18.58 -18.70 16.14
N VAL A 336 17.74 -18.09 16.98
CA VAL A 336 16.29 -18.39 17.02
C VAL A 336 15.64 -18.06 15.69
N ALA A 337 15.93 -16.89 15.13
CA ALA A 337 15.41 -16.48 13.83
C ALA A 337 15.86 -17.44 12.72
N LYS A 338 17.10 -17.93 12.77
CA LYS A 338 17.64 -18.91 11.83
C LYS A 338 16.95 -20.26 11.95
N ASP A 339 16.73 -20.76 13.17
CA ASP A 339 16.03 -22.03 13.40
C ASP A 339 14.58 -21.97 12.91
N LEU A 340 13.87 -20.87 13.22
CA LEU A 340 12.52 -20.62 12.70
C LEU A 340 12.51 -20.58 11.16
N LYS A 341 13.52 -19.97 10.53
CA LYS A 341 13.63 -19.98 9.06
C LYS A 341 13.85 -21.38 8.50
N VAL A 342 14.64 -22.22 9.16
CA VAL A 342 14.85 -23.62 8.75
C VAL A 342 13.53 -24.38 8.81
N GLU A 343 12.78 -24.23 9.90
CA GLU A 343 11.51 -24.89 10.08
C GLU A 343 10.44 -24.42 9.09
N ILE A 344 10.31 -23.11 8.91
CA ILE A 344 9.37 -22.53 7.93
C ILE A 344 9.74 -22.99 6.52
N ARG A 345 11.02 -23.11 6.18
CA ARG A 345 11.46 -23.69 4.89
C ARG A 345 11.19 -25.19 4.79
N GLY A 346 11.13 -25.90 5.92
CA GLY A 346 10.65 -27.28 5.97
C GLY A 346 9.19 -27.40 5.57
N LEU A 347 8.37 -26.40 5.87
CA LEU A 347 6.96 -26.33 5.43
C LEU A 347 6.84 -25.79 3.99
N PHE A 348 7.58 -24.74 3.68
CA PHE A 348 7.53 -24.01 2.41
C PHE A 348 8.95 -23.62 1.97
N GLU A 349 9.59 -24.47 1.14
CA GLU A 349 11.01 -24.37 0.71
C GLU A 349 11.49 -22.94 0.40
N LEU A 350 10.65 -22.14 -0.25
CA LEU A 350 11.00 -20.82 -0.76
C LEU A 350 10.61 -19.67 0.18
N LEU A 351 9.93 -19.94 1.29
CA LEU A 351 9.47 -18.92 2.23
C LEU A 351 10.60 -18.50 3.16
N ASP A 352 10.68 -17.20 3.42
CA ASP A 352 11.65 -16.59 4.32
C ASP A 352 11.03 -15.32 4.90
N PHE A 353 11.55 -14.85 6.03
CA PHE A 353 11.12 -13.61 6.66
C PHE A 353 12.28 -12.66 6.94
N GLU A 354 11.94 -11.38 7.08
CA GLU A 354 12.84 -10.31 7.52
C GLU A 354 12.37 -9.80 8.88
N GLN A 355 13.33 -9.38 9.73
CA GLN A 355 13.08 -8.57 10.91
C GLN A 355 13.42 -7.12 10.55
N GLU A 356 12.43 -6.23 10.59
CA GLU A 356 12.59 -4.80 10.30
C GLU A 356 12.32 -4.01 11.58
N ASP A 357 13.31 -3.25 12.04
CA ASP A 357 13.12 -2.32 13.15
C ASP A 357 12.07 -1.27 12.80
N VAL A 358 11.12 -1.10 13.71
CA VAL A 358 10.10 -0.08 13.64
C VAL A 358 10.49 1.03 14.60
N ILE A 359 10.93 2.13 14.02
CA ILE A 359 11.22 3.36 14.75
C ILE A 359 10.07 4.33 14.44
N PRO A 360 9.29 4.75 15.46
CA PRO A 360 8.22 5.71 15.26
C PRO A 360 8.75 7.00 14.64
N ILE A 361 8.05 7.48 13.60
CA ILE A 361 8.37 8.76 12.98
C ILE A 361 8.24 9.84 14.04
N HIS A 362 9.32 10.59 14.28
CA HIS A 362 9.43 11.60 15.33
C HIS A 362 9.55 11.07 16.77
N ALA A 363 10.14 9.88 16.97
CA ALA A 363 10.62 9.49 18.30
C ALA A 363 11.53 10.56 18.90
N ALA A 364 11.48 10.79 20.21
CA ALA A 364 12.23 11.86 20.88
C ALA A 364 13.75 11.81 20.59
N GLU A 365 14.28 10.60 20.39
CA GLU A 365 15.69 10.33 20.08
C GLU A 365 16.05 10.54 18.59
N ASP A 366 15.07 10.52 17.69
CA ASP A 366 15.27 10.70 16.24
C ASP A 366 15.58 12.16 15.87
N HIS A 367 15.32 13.09 16.80
CA HIS A 367 15.81 14.46 16.69
C HIS A 367 17.33 14.51 16.64
N HIS A 368 18.08 13.51 17.11
CA HIS A 368 19.56 13.55 17.02
C HIS A 368 20.12 12.90 15.75
N LYS A 369 19.43 11.93 15.14
CA LYS A 369 19.98 11.15 14.01
C LYS A 369 19.78 11.83 12.65
N TYR A 370 18.71 12.62 12.49
CA TYR A 370 18.37 13.32 11.24
C TYR A 370 18.53 14.85 11.32
N SER A 371 18.97 15.41 12.45
CA SER A 371 19.17 16.87 12.58
C SER A 371 20.63 17.32 12.59
N GLY A 372 21.59 16.40 12.80
CA GLY A 372 23.01 16.74 12.88
C GLY A 372 23.71 16.74 11.52
N PRO A 373 23.95 15.57 10.90
CA PRO A 373 24.84 15.49 9.73
C PRO A 373 24.22 16.12 8.48
N ASP A 374 22.94 15.85 8.22
CA ASP A 374 22.27 16.29 6.98
C ASP A 374 22.06 17.81 6.96
N LYS A 375 21.82 18.46 8.12
CA LYS A 375 21.69 19.93 8.16
C LYS A 375 23.03 20.63 8.03
N GLU A 376 24.07 20.13 8.70
CA GLU A 376 25.42 20.68 8.56
C GLU A 376 25.95 20.45 7.15
N GLU A 377 25.67 19.30 6.52
CA GLU A 377 26.04 19.02 5.13
C GLU A 377 25.20 19.82 4.14
N GLU A 378 23.91 20.03 4.38
CA GLU A 378 23.03 20.85 3.54
C GLU A 378 23.37 22.35 3.67
N GLU A 379 23.70 22.85 4.86
CA GLU A 379 24.21 24.20 5.09
C GLU A 379 25.61 24.37 4.49
N ALA A 380 26.51 23.39 4.64
CA ALA A 380 27.82 23.40 3.99
C ALA A 380 27.68 23.28 2.47
N HIS A 381 26.71 22.54 1.96
CA HIS A 381 26.42 22.45 0.52
C HIS A 381 25.86 23.76 -0.01
N ARG A 382 24.92 24.40 0.69
CA ARG A 382 24.42 25.74 0.34
C ARG A 382 25.52 26.80 0.40
N SER A 383 26.38 26.75 1.41
CA SER A 383 27.52 27.66 1.54
C SER A 383 28.53 27.43 0.42
N ARG A 384 28.83 26.18 0.05
CA ARG A 384 29.67 25.84 -1.12
C ARG A 384 29.06 26.29 -2.44
N MET A 385 27.74 26.20 -2.60
CA MET A 385 27.02 26.70 -3.78
C MET A 385 27.07 28.23 -3.85
N LEU A 386 26.85 28.92 -2.73
CA LEU A 386 26.98 30.38 -2.62
C LEU A 386 28.42 30.86 -2.88
N ASP A 387 29.42 30.18 -2.32
CA ASP A 387 30.84 30.49 -2.56
C ASP A 387 31.23 30.20 -4.01
N ALA A 388 30.73 29.11 -4.60
CA ALA A 388 30.93 28.82 -6.02
C ALA A 388 30.23 29.85 -6.92
N GLU A 389 29.05 30.32 -6.55
CA GLU A 389 28.33 31.39 -7.26
C GLU A 389 29.07 32.74 -7.13
N CYS A 390 29.57 33.08 -5.95
CA CYS A 390 30.39 34.28 -5.71
C CYS A 390 31.75 34.21 -6.42
N GLN A 391 32.39 33.04 -6.47
CA GLN A 391 33.64 32.82 -7.21
C GLN A 391 33.41 32.70 -8.73
N SER A 392 32.18 32.38 -9.16
CA SER A 392 31.79 32.39 -10.57
C SER A 392 31.54 33.80 -11.15
N ALA A 393 31.76 34.86 -10.37
CA ALA A 393 31.91 36.23 -10.86
C ALA A 393 33.15 36.34 -11.76
N GLY A 394 33.03 35.80 -12.98
CA GLY A 394 34.10 35.68 -13.97
C GLY A 394 34.02 34.42 -14.86
N TYR A 395 33.20 33.42 -14.51
CA TYR A 395 33.12 32.17 -15.29
C TYR A 395 32.10 32.29 -16.43
N LYS A 396 32.59 32.38 -17.67
CA LYS A 396 31.76 32.23 -18.87
C LYS A 396 31.63 30.74 -19.20
N PRO A 397 30.42 30.15 -19.19
CA PRO A 397 30.23 28.75 -19.55
C PRO A 397 30.67 28.47 -20.99
N PHE A 398 31.14 27.25 -21.27
CA PHE A 398 31.55 26.77 -22.60
C PHE A 398 30.51 27.01 -23.71
N LEU A 399 29.22 27.10 -23.36
CA LEU A 399 28.13 27.45 -24.29
C LEU A 399 28.16 28.92 -24.77
N ALA A 400 28.88 29.82 -24.09
CA ALA A 400 29.04 31.22 -24.48
C ALA A 400 30.12 31.44 -25.56
N GLN A 401 30.91 30.42 -25.92
CA GLN A 401 31.94 30.51 -26.96
C GLN A 401 31.44 30.05 -28.35
N ILE A 402 30.24 29.49 -28.44
CA ILE A 402 29.67 28.98 -29.71
C ILE A 402 28.85 30.05 -30.47
N SER A 403 28.52 31.18 -29.84
CA SER A 403 27.59 32.17 -30.41
C SER A 403 28.25 33.41 -31.05
N ALA A 404 29.50 33.32 -31.53
CA ALA A 404 30.16 34.49 -32.14
C ALA A 404 29.93 34.66 -33.65
N ASN A 405 29.34 33.70 -34.38
CA ASN A 405 29.22 33.78 -35.85
C ASN A 405 27.92 33.22 -36.47
N ALA A 406 26.84 33.04 -35.70
CA ALA A 406 25.55 32.64 -36.26
C ALA A 406 24.61 33.86 -36.44
N PRO A 407 23.93 34.02 -37.57
CA PRO A 407 23.05 35.17 -37.82
C PRO A 407 21.93 35.21 -36.78
N ARG A 408 21.71 36.40 -36.20
CA ARG A 408 20.70 36.68 -35.18
C ARG A 408 19.34 36.16 -35.62
N THR A 409 18.91 35.05 -35.03
CA THR A 409 17.50 34.68 -35.03
C THR A 409 16.82 35.55 -33.98
N VAL A 410 15.92 36.41 -34.43
CA VAL A 410 15.04 37.23 -33.59
C VAL A 410 14.25 36.27 -32.71
N ILE A 411 14.51 36.30 -31.40
CA ILE A 411 13.64 35.66 -30.41
C ILE A 411 12.37 36.52 -30.37
N PRO A 412 11.18 35.97 -30.66
CA PRO A 412 9.94 36.75 -30.57
C PRO A 412 9.70 37.12 -29.11
N ASP A 413 9.24 38.34 -28.86
CA ASP A 413 8.83 38.80 -27.54
C ASP A 413 7.82 37.82 -26.92
N ALA A 414 7.80 37.79 -25.58
CA ALA A 414 6.93 36.91 -24.80
C ALA A 414 5.47 37.06 -25.25
N GLU A 415 4.88 35.95 -25.72
CA GLU A 415 3.50 35.87 -26.18
C GLU A 415 2.57 36.43 -25.10
N THR A 416 1.74 37.40 -25.48
CA THR A 416 0.75 37.98 -24.57
C THR A 416 -0.35 36.96 -24.24
N GLU A 417 -1.01 37.09 -23.09
CA GLU A 417 -2.11 36.19 -22.69
C GLU A 417 -3.24 36.13 -23.75
N GLU A 418 -3.50 37.23 -24.46
CA GLU A 418 -4.47 37.25 -25.56
C GLU A 418 -4.02 36.44 -26.78
N GLU A 419 -2.73 36.49 -27.11
CA GLU A 419 -2.14 35.67 -28.17
C GLU A 419 -2.13 34.18 -27.79
N TYR A 420 -1.82 33.88 -26.53
CA TYR A 420 -1.87 32.52 -25.98
C TYR A 420 -3.29 31.93 -26.05
N GLU A 421 -4.31 32.66 -25.60
CA GLU A 421 -5.70 32.20 -25.68
C GLU A 421 -6.21 32.12 -27.13
N ALA A 422 -5.77 33.02 -28.02
CA ALA A 422 -6.07 32.93 -29.45
C ALA A 422 -5.40 31.71 -30.12
N ARG A 423 -4.18 31.34 -29.70
CA ARG A 423 -3.47 30.13 -30.16
C ARG A 423 -4.13 28.87 -29.62
N ARG A 424 -4.53 28.86 -28.35
CA ARG A 424 -5.26 27.76 -27.71
C ARG A 424 -6.62 27.51 -28.36
N ARG A 425 -7.39 28.57 -28.67
CA ARG A 425 -8.65 28.46 -29.43
C ARG A 425 -8.45 27.92 -30.84
N ARG A 426 -7.42 28.40 -31.56
CA ARG A 426 -7.10 27.87 -32.90
C ARG A 426 -6.72 26.39 -32.86
N ARG A 427 -5.97 25.96 -31.85
CA ARG A 427 -5.63 24.54 -31.65
C ARG A 427 -6.87 23.69 -31.39
N PHE A 428 -7.76 24.16 -30.52
CA PHE A 428 -9.02 23.47 -30.21
C PHE A 428 -9.94 23.32 -31.43
N LEU A 429 -10.04 24.35 -32.28
CA LEU A 429 -10.81 24.29 -33.52
C LEU A 429 -10.19 23.33 -34.55
N LEU A 430 -8.86 23.33 -34.66
CA LEU A 430 -8.13 22.40 -35.53
C LEU A 430 -8.35 20.94 -35.08
N ASP A 431 -8.30 20.68 -33.77
CA ASP A 431 -8.53 19.35 -33.21
C ASP A 431 -9.98 18.88 -33.45
N LEU A 432 -10.96 19.78 -33.36
CA LEU A 432 -12.36 19.51 -33.74
C LEU A 432 -12.52 19.18 -35.23
N GLU A 433 -11.78 19.87 -36.10
CA GLU A 433 -11.82 19.66 -37.55
C GLU A 433 -11.14 18.34 -37.96
N ILE A 434 -10.02 17.98 -37.30
CA ILE A 434 -9.38 16.66 -37.42
C ILE A 434 -10.34 15.56 -36.95
N HIS A 435 -11.04 15.77 -35.85
CA HIS A 435 -11.99 14.78 -35.35
C HIS A 435 -13.18 14.57 -36.29
N ARG A 436 -13.69 15.66 -36.90
CA ARG A 436 -14.74 15.59 -37.94
C ARG A 436 -14.27 14.92 -39.23
N ARG A 437 -13.01 15.14 -39.65
CA ARG A 437 -12.41 14.44 -40.80
C ARG A 437 -12.25 12.95 -40.54
N ASN A 438 -11.78 12.58 -39.35
CA ASN A 438 -11.58 11.17 -38.99
C ASN A 438 -12.91 10.44 -38.72
N GLY A 439 -13.96 11.14 -38.35
CA GLY A 439 -15.32 10.58 -38.23
C GLY A 439 -16.08 10.44 -39.54
N ARG A 440 -15.62 11.05 -40.65
CA ARG A 440 -16.21 10.87 -41.99
C ARG A 440 -15.52 9.78 -42.82
N ALA A 441 -14.35 9.31 -42.40
CA ALA A 441 -13.63 8.21 -43.06
C ALA A 441 -14.16 6.82 -42.68
N SER A 442 -15.15 6.72 -41.78
CA SER A 442 -15.79 5.47 -41.38
C SER A 442 -17.15 5.22 -42.05
N ASP A 443 -17.66 6.17 -42.84
CA ASP A 443 -19.00 6.11 -43.47
C ASP A 443 -18.94 6.03 -45.01
N SER A 444 -17.78 5.71 -45.61
CA SER A 444 -17.61 5.62 -47.07
C SER A 444 -17.07 4.28 -47.58
N ASP A 445 -17.18 3.22 -46.80
CA ASP A 445 -17.04 1.83 -47.27
C ASP A 445 -18.33 1.05 -46.94
N GLU A 446 -19.40 1.37 -47.68
CA GLU A 446 -20.54 0.48 -47.96
C GLU A 446 -20.84 0.49 -49.46
#